data_AF-A0A970LX88-F1
#
_entry.id   AF-A0A970LX88-F1
#
_cell.length_a   1.000
_cell.length_b   1.000
_cell.length_c   1.000
_cell.angle_alpha   90.00
_cell.angle_beta   90.00
_cell.angle_gamma   90.00
#
_symmetry.space_group_name_H-M   'P 1'
#
loop_
_entity.id
_entity.type
_entity.pdbx_description
1 polymer ?
#
loop_
_entity_poly.entity_id
_entity_poly.type
_entity_poly.pdbx_seq_one_letter_code
_entity_poly.pdbx_strand_id
1 'polypeptide(L)'
;MSSTLLFKWLAVAGLALSLGACQVVGPILVDYNGVRRDVAQYINSKMSYGFADKRVLVAYAKGQQKILTADRLSPEAQQQLAYERAVGRYCASQHISLKKLNQVDAKIFSYPDQQANWQHIQNLQMQIQLDTNNIDCTGKF
;
A
#
# COMPACT_ATOMS: atom_id res chain seq x y z
N MET A 1 1.86 55.69 18.56
CA MET A 1 1.42 54.30 18.29
C MET A 1 2.34 53.36 19.05
N SER A 2 1.77 52.51 19.92
CA SER A 2 2.50 51.81 20.99
C SER A 2 3.33 50.64 20.46
N SER A 3 4.62 50.56 20.84
CA SER A 3 5.59 49.52 20.44
C SER A 3 5.13 48.07 20.68
N THR A 4 4.16 47.86 21.56
CA THR A 4 3.56 46.56 21.86
C THR A 4 2.70 45.99 20.72
N LEU A 5 2.13 46.86 19.87
CA LEU A 5 1.37 46.42 18.70
C LEU A 5 2.30 45.92 17.58
N LEU A 6 3.42 46.61 17.33
CA LEU A 6 4.43 46.19 16.35
C LEU A 6 5.03 44.82 16.68
N PHE A 7 5.30 44.55 17.96
CA PHE A 7 5.83 43.25 18.41
C PHE A 7 4.84 42.10 18.20
N LYS A 8 3.53 42.33 18.40
CA LYS A 8 2.49 41.32 18.16
C LYS A 8 2.37 40.96 16.67
N TRP A 9 2.45 41.94 15.77
CA TRP A 9 2.39 41.71 14.33
C TRP A 9 3.65 40.99 13.81
N LEU A 10 4.84 41.32 14.33
CA LEU A 10 6.08 40.62 14.00
C LEU A 10 6.07 39.16 14.47
N ALA A 11 5.52 38.87 15.66
CA ALA A 11 5.38 37.51 16.17
C ALA A 11 4.41 36.65 15.34
N VAL A 12 3.29 37.23 14.88
CA VAL A 12 2.31 36.53 14.04
C VAL A 12 2.87 36.28 12.62
N ALA A 13 3.60 37.25 12.05
CA ALA A 13 4.25 37.08 10.76
C ALA A 13 5.38 36.02 10.79
N GLY A 14 6.15 35.96 11.89
CA GLY A 14 7.16 34.93 12.10
C GLY A 14 6.58 33.52 12.23
N LEU A 15 5.42 33.37 12.89
CA LEU A 15 4.75 32.08 13.04
C LEU A 15 4.17 31.56 11.71
N ALA A 16 3.64 32.45 10.86
CA ALA A 16 3.09 32.11 9.56
C ALA A 16 4.16 31.59 8.58
N LEU A 17 5.39 32.10 8.65
CA LEU A 17 6.52 31.65 7.82
C LEU A 17 7.07 30.28 8.25
N SER A 18 6.86 29.87 9.51
CA SER A 18 7.26 28.55 10.02
C SER A 18 6.31 27.40 9.61
N LEU A 19 5.06 27.73 9.23
CA LEU A 19 4.06 26.76 8.78
C LEU A 19 4.10 26.51 7.26
N GLY A 20 4.80 27.37 6.50
CA GLY A 20 4.89 27.31 5.04
C GLY A 20 6.09 26.52 4.49
N ALA A 21 7.04 26.13 5.34
CA ALA A 21 8.25 25.44 4.91
C ALA A 21 8.08 23.90 4.95
N CYS A 22 7.97 23.32 3.76
CA CYS A 22 8.29 21.92 3.43
C CYS A 22 7.35 20.81 3.94
N GLN A 23 6.19 20.67 3.29
CA GLN A 23 5.71 19.34 2.90
C GLN A 23 5.82 19.22 1.38
N VAL A 24 7.02 19.44 0.83
CA VAL A 24 7.35 18.95 -0.52
C VAL A 24 7.36 17.43 -0.38
N VAL A 25 6.18 16.83 -0.57
CA VAL A 25 6.03 15.39 -0.76
C VAL A 25 6.75 15.10 -2.07
N GLY A 26 8.05 14.80 -1.95
CA GLY A 26 8.88 14.51 -3.11
C GLY A 26 8.28 13.34 -3.89
N PRO A 27 7.89 13.52 -5.17
CA PRO A 27 7.83 12.38 -6.06
C PRO A 27 9.28 11.88 -6.22
N ILE A 28 9.49 10.57 -6.45
CA ILE A 28 10.73 9.90 -6.94
C ILE A 28 11.23 8.72 -6.07
N LEU A 29 10.97 8.64 -4.75
CA LEU A 29 11.56 7.53 -3.95
C LEU A 29 10.84 6.17 -4.04
N VAL A 30 9.58 6.17 -4.47
CA VAL A 30 8.73 4.98 -4.54
C VAL A 30 8.06 4.94 -5.91
N ASP A 31 8.25 3.84 -6.64
CA ASP A 31 7.66 3.64 -7.97
C ASP A 31 6.23 3.09 -7.89
N TYR A 32 5.26 4.01 -7.92
CA TYR A 32 3.83 3.68 -7.90
C TYR A 32 3.28 3.17 -9.24
N ASN A 33 4.08 3.11 -10.32
CA ASN A 33 3.59 2.68 -11.63
C ASN A 33 3.06 1.24 -11.57
N GLY A 34 1.88 1.00 -12.13
CA GLY A 34 1.18 -0.29 -12.05
C GLY A 34 0.34 -0.50 -10.79
N VAL A 35 0.32 0.46 -9.86
CA VAL A 35 -0.66 0.48 -8.75
C VAL A 35 -1.88 1.29 -9.18
N ARG A 36 -3.09 0.83 -8.82
CA ARG A 36 -4.33 1.56 -9.11
C ARG A 36 -4.27 2.92 -8.40
N ARG A 37 -4.68 3.98 -9.09
CA ARG A 37 -4.44 5.37 -8.64
C ARG A 37 -4.91 5.66 -7.21
N ASP A 38 -6.09 5.17 -6.82
CA ASP A 38 -6.65 5.38 -5.49
C ASP A 38 -5.89 4.61 -4.40
N VAL A 39 -5.34 3.43 -4.73
CA VAL A 39 -4.48 2.64 -3.84
C VAL A 39 -3.12 3.34 -3.67
N ALA A 40 -2.53 3.84 -4.75
CA ALA A 40 -1.29 4.60 -4.72
C ALA A 40 -1.42 5.87 -3.86
N GLN A 41 -2.51 6.64 -4.05
CA GLN A 41 -2.81 7.81 -3.23
C GLN A 41 -3.02 7.46 -1.76
N TYR A 42 -3.71 6.35 -1.48
CA TYR A 42 -3.88 5.86 -0.11
C TYR A 42 -2.53 5.55 0.56
N ILE A 43 -1.67 4.77 -0.09
CA ILE A 43 -0.34 4.44 0.45
C ILE A 43 0.51 5.70 0.65
N ASN A 44 0.49 6.62 -0.31
CA ASN A 44 1.31 7.83 -0.23
C ASN A 44 0.84 8.81 0.86
N SER A 45 -0.47 8.96 1.06
CA SER A 45 -1.05 9.89 2.04
C SER A 45 -0.90 9.45 3.50
N LYS A 46 -0.54 8.18 3.75
CA LYS A 46 -0.31 7.68 5.11
C LYS A 46 1.03 8.15 5.67
N MET A 47 0.97 9.21 6.48
CA MET A 47 2.15 9.74 7.21
C MET A 47 2.78 8.72 8.17
N SER A 48 2.01 7.75 8.65
CA SER A 48 2.49 6.66 9.49
C SER A 48 3.34 5.61 8.75
N TYR A 49 3.43 5.69 7.42
CA TYR A 49 4.24 4.78 6.62
C TYR A 49 5.54 5.46 6.22
N GLY A 50 6.67 4.88 6.65
CA GLY A 50 7.99 5.30 6.18
C GLY A 50 8.19 4.94 4.70
N PHE A 51 9.27 5.44 4.09
CA PHE A 51 9.56 5.13 2.68
C PHE A 51 9.75 3.64 2.42
N ALA A 52 10.41 2.91 3.32
CA ALA A 52 10.59 1.46 3.20
C ALA A 52 9.25 0.72 3.21
N ASP A 53 8.35 1.06 4.15
CA ASP A 53 6.98 0.51 4.18
C ASP A 53 6.25 0.78 2.86
N LYS A 54 6.33 2.02 2.35
CA LYS A 54 5.66 2.42 1.12
C LYS A 54 6.15 1.60 -0.08
N ARG A 55 7.45 1.28 -0.17
CA ARG A 55 8.00 0.43 -1.24
C ARG A 55 7.42 -0.99 -1.17
N VAL A 56 7.46 -1.62 0.01
CA VAL A 56 6.90 -2.95 0.22
C VAL A 56 5.41 -2.97 -0.12
N LEU A 57 4.64 -1.99 0.37
CA LEU A 57 3.20 -1.89 0.13
C LEU A 57 2.85 -1.66 -1.34
N VAL A 58 3.67 -0.91 -2.07
CA VAL A 58 3.49 -0.67 -3.51
C VAL A 58 3.77 -1.94 -4.31
N ALA A 59 4.90 -2.61 -4.08
CA ALA A 59 5.18 -3.90 -4.69
C ALA A 59 4.10 -4.94 -4.35
N TYR A 60 3.61 -4.91 -3.10
CA TYR A 60 2.54 -5.79 -2.66
C TYR A 60 1.26 -5.51 -3.44
N ALA A 61 0.85 -4.24 -3.54
CA ALA A 61 -0.33 -3.83 -4.28
C ALA A 61 -0.26 -4.22 -5.77
N LYS A 62 0.91 -4.08 -6.43
CA LYS A 62 1.10 -4.52 -7.82
C LYS A 62 0.75 -6.01 -7.98
N GLY A 63 1.27 -6.87 -7.10
CA GLY A 63 0.97 -8.30 -7.12
C GLY A 63 -0.50 -8.61 -6.78
N GLN A 64 -1.04 -7.97 -5.74
CA GLN A 64 -2.39 -8.26 -5.27
C GLN A 64 -3.49 -7.71 -6.19
N GLN A 65 -3.23 -6.74 -7.05
CA GLN A 65 -4.25 -6.22 -7.97
C GLN A 65 -4.53 -7.15 -9.16
N LYS A 66 -3.71 -8.18 -9.42
CA LYS A 66 -3.92 -9.16 -10.50
C LYS A 66 -5.29 -9.87 -10.43
N ILE A 67 -5.90 -9.90 -9.25
CA ILE A 67 -7.23 -10.50 -9.02
C ILE A 67 -8.39 -9.75 -9.65
N LEU A 68 -8.18 -8.50 -10.05
CA LEU A 68 -9.21 -7.69 -10.70
C LEU A 68 -9.65 -8.27 -12.05
N THR A 69 -8.90 -9.23 -12.60
CA THR A 69 -9.23 -9.96 -13.83
C THR A 69 -9.32 -11.47 -13.61
N ALA A 70 -9.46 -11.94 -12.37
CA ALA A 70 -9.45 -13.37 -12.04
C ALA A 70 -10.63 -14.14 -12.64
N ASP A 71 -11.77 -13.48 -12.81
CA ASP A 71 -12.99 -13.97 -13.46
C ASP A 71 -12.76 -14.41 -14.92
N ARG A 72 -11.71 -13.90 -15.56
CA ARG A 72 -11.33 -14.21 -16.95
C ARG A 72 -10.29 -15.32 -17.08
N LEU A 73 -9.80 -15.84 -15.95
CA LEU A 73 -8.79 -16.89 -15.92
C LEU A 73 -9.44 -18.28 -15.92
N SER A 74 -8.74 -19.29 -16.44
CA SER A 74 -9.13 -20.68 -16.26
C SER A 74 -9.06 -21.07 -14.77
N PRO A 75 -9.75 -22.15 -14.34
CA PRO A 75 -9.67 -22.62 -12.95
C PRO A 75 -8.23 -22.87 -12.47
N GLU A 76 -7.38 -23.45 -13.33
CA GLU A 76 -5.97 -23.72 -13.03
C GLU A 76 -5.19 -22.41 -12.84
N ALA A 77 -5.45 -21.42 -13.70
CA ALA A 77 -4.83 -20.10 -13.61
C ALA A 77 -5.32 -19.32 -12.37
N GLN A 78 -6.56 -19.51 -11.93
CA GLN A 78 -7.07 -18.97 -10.67
C GLN A 78 -6.38 -19.62 -9.46
N GLN A 79 -6.15 -20.94 -9.49
CA GLN A 79 -5.41 -21.65 -8.45
C GLN A 79 -3.95 -21.17 -8.37
N GLN A 80 -3.29 -20.99 -9.51
CA GLN A 80 -1.95 -20.44 -9.58
C GLN A 80 -1.90 -19.00 -9.05
N LEU A 81 -2.87 -18.17 -9.41
CA LEU A 81 -2.99 -16.80 -8.89
C LEU A 81 -3.18 -16.79 -7.37
N ALA A 82 -3.99 -17.70 -6.82
CA ALA A 82 -4.16 -17.86 -5.38
C ALA A 82 -2.82 -18.18 -4.69
N TYR A 83 -2.05 -19.12 -5.24
CA TYR A 83 -0.72 -19.48 -4.75
C TYR A 83 0.26 -18.30 -4.81
N GLU A 84 0.39 -17.62 -5.96
CA GLU A 84 1.25 -16.45 -6.13
C GLU A 84 0.95 -15.36 -5.09
N ARG A 85 -0.34 -15.10 -4.85
CA ARG A 85 -0.76 -14.11 -3.86
C ARG A 85 -0.45 -14.55 -2.43
N ALA A 86 -0.58 -15.84 -2.13
CA ALA A 86 -0.32 -16.39 -0.80
C ALA A 86 1.17 -16.26 -0.48
N VAL A 87 2.03 -16.64 -1.43
CA VAL A 87 3.48 -16.40 -1.38
C VAL A 87 3.81 -14.92 -1.26
N GLY A 88 3.20 -14.07 -2.09
CA GLY A 88 3.43 -12.62 -2.06
C GLY A 88 3.06 -11.98 -0.72
N ARG A 89 1.96 -12.44 -0.10
CA ARG A 89 1.55 -12.01 1.24
C ARG A 89 2.49 -12.51 2.32
N TYR A 90 2.91 -13.77 2.26
CA TYR A 90 3.89 -14.33 3.17
C TYR A 90 5.21 -13.54 3.10
N CYS A 91 5.78 -13.35 1.91
CA CYS A 91 7.04 -12.63 1.74
C CYS A 91 6.93 -11.16 2.17
N ALA A 92 5.84 -10.46 1.82
CA ALA A 92 5.65 -9.09 2.29
C ALA A 92 5.57 -9.02 3.83
N SER A 93 4.94 -10.01 4.47
CA SER A 93 4.81 -10.06 5.93
C SER A 93 6.13 -10.21 6.69
N GLN A 94 7.20 -10.62 6.01
CA GLN A 94 8.56 -10.64 6.58
C GLN A 94 9.17 -9.23 6.73
N HIS A 95 8.65 -8.24 6.00
CA HIS A 95 9.17 -6.87 5.99
C HIS A 95 8.20 -5.86 6.60
N ILE A 96 6.91 -6.18 6.66
CA ILE A 96 5.88 -5.26 7.12
C ILE A 96 4.76 -5.99 7.86
N SER A 97 4.12 -5.31 8.82
CA SER A 97 3.07 -5.94 9.62
C SER A 97 1.83 -6.31 8.79
N LEU A 98 1.22 -7.45 9.13
CA LEU A 98 -0.05 -7.90 8.53
C LEU A 98 -1.14 -6.83 8.60
N LYS A 99 -1.15 -5.99 9.64
CA LYS A 99 -2.09 -4.87 9.77
C LYS A 99 -2.00 -3.91 8.57
N LYS A 100 -0.78 -3.53 8.15
CA LYS A 100 -0.58 -2.62 7.01
C LYS A 100 -0.95 -3.30 5.69
N LEU A 101 -0.66 -4.60 5.55
CA LEU A 101 -1.10 -5.39 4.39
C LEU A 101 -2.62 -5.44 4.29
N ASN A 102 -3.32 -5.74 5.39
CA ASN A 102 -4.79 -5.74 5.46
C ASN A 102 -5.39 -4.39 5.09
N GLN A 103 -4.77 -3.30 5.54
CA GLN A 103 -5.21 -1.94 5.20
C GLN A 103 -5.09 -1.65 3.70
N VAL A 104 -4.04 -2.16 3.04
CA VAL A 104 -3.89 -2.05 1.59
C VAL A 104 -4.86 -2.97 0.86
N ASP A 105 -5.04 -4.22 1.28
CA ASP A 105 -6.04 -5.13 0.68
C ASP A 105 -7.45 -4.54 0.74
N ALA A 106 -7.85 -3.99 1.89
CA ALA A 106 -9.16 -3.33 2.03
C ALA A 106 -9.33 -2.17 1.05
N LYS A 107 -8.24 -1.49 0.69
CA LYS A 107 -8.26 -0.44 -0.32
C LYS A 107 -8.27 -1.00 -1.73
N ILE A 108 -7.55 -2.09 -2.00
CA ILE A 108 -7.55 -2.75 -3.30
C ILE A 108 -8.95 -3.32 -3.59
N PHE A 109 -9.64 -3.95 -2.63
CA PHE A 109 -10.93 -4.64 -2.83
C PHE A 109 -12.12 -3.83 -2.29
N SER A 110 -12.10 -2.51 -2.44
CA SER A 110 -13.14 -1.63 -1.89
C SER A 110 -14.46 -1.65 -2.68
N TYR A 111 -14.47 -2.21 -3.90
CA TYR A 111 -15.66 -2.23 -4.76
C TYR A 111 -16.35 -3.61 -4.77
N PRO A 112 -17.70 -3.68 -4.88
CA PRO A 112 -18.44 -4.93 -4.72
C PRO A 112 -18.05 -6.06 -5.70
N ASP A 113 -17.83 -5.70 -6.97
CA ASP A 113 -17.34 -6.61 -8.02
C ASP A 113 -15.98 -7.23 -7.67
N GLN A 114 -15.11 -6.45 -7.03
CA GLN A 114 -13.78 -6.89 -6.61
C GLN A 114 -13.84 -7.77 -5.37
N GLN A 115 -14.82 -7.57 -4.49
CA GLN A 115 -15.01 -8.38 -3.29
C GLN A 115 -15.40 -9.82 -3.64
N ALA A 116 -16.23 -10.04 -4.66
CA ALA A 116 -16.60 -11.39 -5.10
C ALA A 116 -15.37 -12.18 -5.59
N ASN A 117 -14.57 -11.56 -6.48
CA ASN A 117 -13.31 -12.16 -6.94
C ASN A 117 -12.33 -12.39 -5.78
N TRP A 118 -12.23 -11.42 -4.87
CA TRP A 118 -11.40 -11.54 -3.67
C TRP A 118 -11.79 -12.70 -2.78
N GLN A 119 -13.07 -12.85 -2.44
CA GLN A 119 -13.56 -13.95 -1.63
C GLN A 119 -13.29 -15.31 -2.28
N HIS A 120 -13.54 -15.44 -3.59
CA HIS A 120 -13.26 -16.67 -4.33
C HIS A 120 -11.79 -17.07 -4.24
N ILE A 121 -10.87 -16.16 -4.59
CA ILE A 121 -9.43 -16.46 -4.53
C ILE A 121 -8.96 -16.66 -3.09
N GLN A 122 -9.49 -15.93 -2.11
CA GLN A 122 -9.16 -16.13 -0.71
C GLN A 122 -9.57 -17.52 -0.22
N ASN A 123 -10.71 -18.05 -0.68
CA ASN A 123 -11.12 -19.42 -0.40
C ASN A 123 -10.13 -20.44 -0.99
N LEU A 124 -9.64 -20.22 -2.21
CA LEU A 124 -8.58 -21.04 -2.79
C LEU A 124 -7.29 -20.95 -1.96
N GLN A 125 -6.92 -19.76 -1.48
CA GLN A 125 -5.74 -19.57 -0.63
C GLN A 125 -5.82 -20.32 0.69
N MET A 126 -7.01 -20.42 1.31
CA MET A 126 -7.19 -21.18 2.56
C MET A 126 -6.96 -22.69 2.38
N GLN A 127 -7.07 -23.20 1.15
CA GLN A 127 -6.80 -24.60 0.82
C GLN A 127 -5.32 -24.86 0.53
N ILE A 128 -4.51 -23.80 0.35
CA ILE A 128 -3.09 -23.90 0.04
C ILE A 128 -2.29 -24.04 1.34
N GLN A 129 -1.63 -25.18 1.50
CA GLN A 129 -0.55 -25.32 2.48
C GLN A 129 0.73 -24.77 1.86
N LEU A 130 1.14 -23.57 2.30
CA LEU A 130 2.42 -23.00 1.90
C LEU A 130 3.54 -23.76 2.61
N ASP A 131 4.40 -24.44 1.84
CA ASP A 131 5.67 -24.93 2.36
C ASP A 131 6.65 -23.76 2.49
N THR A 132 6.59 -23.09 3.64
CA THR A 132 7.37 -21.89 3.92
C THR A 132 8.87 -22.13 3.92
N ASN A 133 9.33 -23.37 4.07
CA ASN A 133 10.76 -23.70 4.03
C ASN A 133 11.33 -23.61 2.62
N ASN A 134 10.47 -23.73 1.59
CA ASN A 134 10.83 -23.73 0.18
C ASN A 134 10.44 -22.43 -0.54
N ILE A 135 9.94 -21.42 0.18
CA ILE A 135 9.60 -20.12 -0.41
C ILE A 135 10.81 -19.20 -0.36
N ASP A 136 11.33 -18.85 -1.54
CA ASP A 136 12.34 -17.79 -1.68
C ASP A 136 11.68 -16.41 -1.79
N CYS A 137 11.91 -15.58 -0.78
CA CYS A 137 11.46 -14.18 -0.74
C CYS A 137 12.53 -13.18 -1.20
N THR A 138 13.72 -13.64 -1.58
CA THR A 138 14.85 -12.79 -1.98
C THR A 138 14.45 -11.91 -3.16
N GLY A 139 14.59 -10.60 -2.99
CA GLY A 139 14.28 -9.61 -4.04
C GLY A 139 12.79 -9.44 -4.38
N LYS A 140 11.86 -10.01 -3.61
CA LYS A 140 10.41 -9.84 -3.87
C LYS A 140 9.85 -8.50 -3.35
N PHE A 141 10.52 -7.83 -2.40
CA PHE A 141 10.07 -6.57 -1.77
C PHE A 141 11.22 -5.68 -1.31
#